data_AF-A0A7S3HQI4-F1
#
_entry.id   AF-A0A7S3HQI4-F1
#
_cell.length_a   1.000
_cell.length_b   1.000
_cell.length_c   1.000
_cell.angle_alpha   90.00
_cell.angle_beta   90.00
_cell.angle_gamma   90.00
#
_symmetry.space_group_name_H-M   'P 1'
#
loop_
_entity.id
_entity.type
_entity.pdbx_description
1 polymer ?
#
loop_
_entity_poly.entity_id
_entity_poly.type
_entity_poly.pdbx_seq_one_letter_code
_entity_poly.pdbx_strand_id
1 'polypeptide(L)'
;ALGLPVTHFIRHNRLNTVYQFWIHTEIVGRCPWLIELFMNTPSHHRPHHRPPGNCNYAGVLIIWDRLFCTFQSERHLPATKVITSSSATLANGRVRSHTCQR
;
A
#
# COMPACT_ATOMS: atom_id res chain seq x y z
N ALA A 1 21.66 23.67 21.68
CA ALA A 1 20.94 22.60 20.98
C ALA A 1 19.53 23.11 20.66
N LEU A 2 19.11 23.10 19.39
CA LEU A 2 17.72 23.35 19.02
C LEU A 2 16.87 22.17 19.51
N GLY A 3 16.57 22.16 20.81
CA GLY A 3 15.71 21.15 21.43
C GLY A 3 14.27 21.45 21.06
N LEU A 4 13.62 20.56 20.32
CA LEU A 4 12.17 20.62 20.17
C LEU A 4 11.54 20.44 21.57
N PRO A 5 10.63 21.34 22.00
CA PRO A 5 9.88 21.15 23.23
C PRO A 5 9.21 19.76 23.25
N VAL A 6 9.31 19.06 24.37
CA VAL A 6 8.71 17.71 24.54
C VAL A 6 7.21 17.71 24.18
N THR A 7 6.53 18.82 24.45
CA THR A 7 5.13 19.03 24.10
C THR A 7 4.87 18.92 22.60
N HIS A 8 5.75 19.45 21.74
CA HIS A 8 5.63 19.34 20.29
C HIS A 8 5.83 17.90 19.81
N PHE A 9 6.82 17.20 20.37
CA PHE A 9 7.05 15.79 20.08
C PHE A 9 5.82 14.94 20.42
N ILE A 10 5.25 15.12 21.61
CA ILE A 10 4.06 14.37 22.04
C ILE A 10 2.88 14.67 21.12
N ARG A 11 2.63 15.94 20.78
CA ARG A 11 1.55 16.33 19.86
C ARG A 11 1.71 15.68 18.49
N HIS A 12 2.91 15.77 17.90
CA HIS A 12 3.20 15.14 16.62
C HIS A 12 2.99 13.62 16.68
N ASN A 13 3.53 12.96 17.71
CA ASN A 13 3.40 11.52 17.86
C ASN A 13 1.94 11.07 17.97
N ARG A 14 1.10 11.81 18.71
CA ARG A 14 -0.34 11.50 18.84
C ARG A 14 -1.08 11.68 17.51
N LEU A 15 -0.83 12.78 16.80
CA LEU A 15 -1.41 13.01 15.47
C LEU A 15 -0.98 11.94 14.47
N ASN A 16 0.31 11.60 14.45
CA ASN A 16 0.83 10.54 13.60
C ASN A 16 0.19 9.20 13.95
N THR A 17 0.08 8.85 15.23
CA THR A 17 -0.53 7.59 15.68
C THR A 17 -1.99 7.46 15.20
N VAL A 18 -2.77 8.53 15.34
CA VAL A 18 -4.17 8.55 14.85
C VAL A 18 -4.21 8.36 13.33
N TYR A 19 -3.30 9.01 12.60
CA TYR A 19 -3.21 8.84 11.15
C TYR A 19 -2.81 7.41 10.76
N GLN A 20 -1.78 6.87 11.41
CA GLN A 20 -1.32 5.51 11.16
C GLN A 20 -2.43 4.50 11.47
N PHE A 21 -3.18 4.67 12.55
CA PHE A 21 -4.22 3.72 12.92
C PHE A 21 -5.29 3.56 11.82
N TRP A 22 -5.80 4.66 11.25
CA TRP A 22 -6.91 4.55 10.29
C TRP A 22 -6.49 3.94 8.94
N ILE A 23 -5.26 4.15 8.47
CA ILE A 23 -4.79 3.54 7.21
C ILE A 23 -4.57 2.01 7.32
N HIS A 24 -4.56 1.45 8.53
CA HIS A 24 -4.47 0.00 8.75
C HIS A 24 -5.83 -0.70 8.79
N THR A 25 -6.93 -0.03 8.40
CA THR A 25 -8.25 -0.68 8.33
C THR A 25 -8.49 -1.40 7.00
N GLU A 26 -9.17 -2.53 7.05
CA GLU A 26 -9.67 -3.24 5.86
C GLU A 26 -11.12 -2.86 5.52
N ILE A 27 -11.82 -2.17 6.43
CA ILE A 27 -13.24 -1.82 6.30
C ILE A 27 -13.44 -0.79 5.18
N VAL A 28 -12.51 0.15 5.07
CA VAL A 28 -12.54 1.18 4.02
C VAL A 28 -11.85 0.63 2.79
N GLY A 29 -12.64 0.46 1.72
CA GLY A 29 -12.18 0.02 0.41
C GLY A 29 -11.29 1.07 -0.25
N ARG A 30 -11.87 1.88 -1.13
CA ARG A 30 -11.18 2.98 -1.81
C ARG A 30 -11.79 4.32 -1.46
N CYS A 31 -10.94 5.34 -1.41
CA CYS A 31 -11.35 6.70 -1.17
C CYS A 31 -11.62 7.44 -2.50
N PRO A 32 -12.26 8.62 -2.46
CA PRO A 32 -12.35 9.51 -3.62
C PRO A 32 -10.99 9.78 -4.27
N TRP A 33 -10.97 9.92 -5.60
CA TRP A 33 -9.75 10.00 -6.40
C TRP A 33 -8.81 11.15 -5.98
N LEU A 34 -9.37 12.29 -5.54
CA LEU A 34 -8.57 13.42 -5.04
C LEU A 34 -7.80 13.02 -3.77
N ILE A 35 -8.43 12.31 -2.85
CA ILE A 35 -7.79 11.86 -1.62
C ILE A 35 -6.71 10.83 -1.96
N GLU A 36 -6.99 9.90 -2.86
CA GLU A 36 -5.99 8.91 -3.30
C GLU A 36 -4.82 9.54 -4.11
N LEU A 37 -4.97 10.76 -4.61
CA LEU A 37 -3.87 11.45 -5.29
C LEU A 37 -2.84 11.98 -4.29
N PHE A 38 -3.29 12.53 -3.16
CA PHE A 38 -2.44 13.26 -2.22
C PHE A 38 -2.11 12.48 -0.93
N MET A 39 -3.04 11.65 -0.44
CA MET A 39 -2.95 11.01 0.87
C MET A 39 -2.70 9.49 0.76
N ASN A 40 -1.96 8.95 1.73
CA ASN A 40 -1.91 7.50 1.94
C ASN A 40 -3.25 7.06 2.53
N THR A 41 -3.97 6.23 1.80
CA THR A 41 -5.28 5.71 2.14
C THR A 41 -5.15 4.23 2.52
N PRO A 42 -6.19 3.60 3.10
CA PRO A 42 -6.12 2.19 3.47
C PRO A 42 -5.83 1.28 2.27
N SER A 43 -6.36 1.63 1.08
CA SER A 43 -6.04 0.94 -0.17
C SER A 43 -4.58 1.06 -0.59
N HIS A 44 -3.91 2.19 -0.34
CA HIS A 44 -2.48 2.35 -0.61
C HIS A 44 -1.61 1.67 0.44
N HIS A 45 -2.06 1.61 1.69
CA HIS A 45 -1.28 1.01 2.77
C HIS A 45 -1.28 -0.53 2.74
N ARG A 46 -2.37 -1.16 2.29
CA ARG A 46 -2.45 -2.64 2.22
C ARG A 46 -1.33 -3.31 1.39
N PRO A 47 -0.96 -2.82 0.19
CA PRO A 47 0.20 -3.32 -0.55
C PRO A 47 1.52 -3.32 0.22
N HIS A 48 1.75 -2.34 1.11
CA HIS A 48 2.96 -2.28 1.94
C HIS A 48 3.07 -3.48 2.89
N HIS A 49 1.93 -3.95 3.43
CA HIS A 49 1.87 -5.12 4.32
C HIS A 49 1.83 -6.47 3.59
N ARG A 50 1.64 -6.47 2.27
CA ARG A 50 1.59 -7.70 1.47
C ARG A 50 2.99 -8.02 0.95
N PRO A 51 3.50 -9.26 1.12
CA PRO A 51 4.78 -9.66 0.55
C PRO A 51 4.85 -9.39 -0.96
N PRO A 52 5.95 -8.82 -1.49
CA PRO A 52 7.22 -8.55 -0.82
C PRO A 52 7.29 -7.26 0.02
N GLY A 53 6.22 -6.45 0.08
CA GLY A 53 6.10 -5.25 0.93
C GLY A 53 6.97 -4.05 0.52
N ASN A 54 7.70 -4.17 -0.59
CA ASN A 54 8.67 -3.18 -1.05
C ASN A 54 8.02 -2.01 -1.83
N CYS A 55 6.92 -1.46 -1.32
CA CYS A 55 6.18 -0.36 -1.95
C CYS A 55 5.40 0.47 -0.91
N ASN A 56 4.92 1.64 -1.33
CA ASN A 56 4.03 2.52 -0.54
C ASN A 56 4.54 2.82 0.88
N TYR A 57 5.74 3.41 0.98
CA TYR A 57 6.43 3.64 2.25
C TYR A 57 5.95 4.89 3.00
N ALA A 58 5.26 5.82 2.33
CA ALA A 58 4.87 7.07 2.96
C ALA A 58 3.80 6.87 4.04
N GLY A 59 4.02 7.43 5.24
CA GLY A 59 3.05 7.30 6.32
C GLY A 59 1.77 8.13 6.13
N VAL A 60 1.86 9.31 5.49
CA VAL A 60 0.73 10.26 5.37
C VAL A 60 0.48 10.70 3.93
N LEU A 61 1.51 11.16 3.22
CA LEU A 61 1.37 11.72 1.87
C LEU A 61 1.90 10.76 0.82
N ILE A 62 0.99 10.18 0.02
CA ILE A 62 1.35 9.19 -1.01
C ILE A 62 2.12 9.81 -2.19
N ILE A 63 2.15 11.14 -2.28
CA ILE A 63 2.89 11.89 -3.30
C ILE A 63 4.36 11.48 -3.31
N TRP A 64 4.95 11.23 -2.14
CA TRP A 64 6.34 10.81 -2.05
C TRP A 64 6.58 9.50 -2.79
N ASP A 65 5.71 8.50 -2.62
CA ASP A 65 5.83 7.24 -3.35
C ASP A 65 5.64 7.40 -4.86
N ARG A 66 4.86 8.39 -5.29
CA ARG A 66 4.73 8.71 -6.73
C ARG A 66 5.99 9.37 -7.27
N LEU A 67 6.59 10.29 -6.51
CA LEU A 67 7.81 11.00 -6.89
C LEU A 67 9.03 10.08 -6.93
N PHE A 68 9.12 9.11 -6.02
CA PHE A 68 10.22 8.16 -5.93
C PHE A 68 9.92 6.81 -6.60
N CYS A 69 8.81 6.71 -7.34
CA CYS A 69 8.41 5.52 -8.09
C CYS A 69 8.28 4.24 -7.23
N THR A 70 7.88 4.38 -5.97
CA THR A 70 7.57 3.26 -5.05
C THR A 70 6.07 3.03 -4.88
N PHE A 71 5.25 3.80 -5.62
CA PHE A 71 3.80 3.68 -5.57
C PHE A 71 3.30 2.39 -6.24
N GLN A 72 2.50 1.61 -5.52
CA GLN A 72 1.86 0.39 -6.00
C GLN A 72 0.37 0.42 -5.71
N SER A 73 -0.47 0.29 -6.74
CA SER A 73 -1.92 0.21 -6.53
C SER A 73 -2.34 -1.17 -6.05
N GLU A 74 -3.34 -1.23 -5.16
CA GLU A 74 -3.87 -2.50 -4.65
C GLU A 74 -4.40 -3.43 -5.76
N ARG A 75 -4.95 -2.87 -6.84
CA ARG A 75 -5.51 -3.65 -7.96
C ARG A 75 -4.46 -4.36 -8.81
N HIS A 76 -3.20 -3.93 -8.76
CA HIS A 76 -2.12 -4.53 -9.53
C HIS A 76 -1.39 -5.66 -8.78
N LEU A 77 -1.82 -5.98 -7.57
CA LEU A 77 -1.27 -7.12 -6.86
C LEU A 77 -1.78 -8.39 -7.55
N PRO A 78 -0.89 -9.35 -7.89
CA PRO A 78 -1.34 -10.63 -8.37
C PRO A 78 -2.28 -11.19 -7.30
N ALA A 79 -3.52 -11.49 -7.67
CA ALA A 79 -4.42 -12.16 -6.77
C ALA A 79 -3.67 -13.38 -6.24
N THR A 80 -3.43 -13.45 -4.93
CA THR A 80 -3.06 -14.71 -4.28
C THR A 80 -4.26 -15.60 -4.51
N LYS A 81 -4.27 -16.28 -5.65
CA LYS A 81 -5.21 -17.31 -5.98
C LYS A 81 -4.96 -18.33 -4.90
N VAL A 82 -5.85 -18.40 -3.92
CA VAL A 82 -5.87 -19.49 -2.95
C VAL A 82 -5.74 -20.74 -3.79
N ILE A 83 -4.61 -21.43 -3.66
CA ILE A 83 -4.42 -22.72 -4.30
C ILE A 83 -5.29 -23.66 -3.46
N THR A 84 -6.62 -23.58 -3.62
CA THR A 84 -7.46 -24.75 -3.38
C THR A 84 -6.99 -25.76 -4.41
N SER A 85 -6.14 -26.66 -3.96
CA SER A 85 -5.74 -27.87 -4.65
C SER A 85 -7.00 -28.62 -5.06
N SER A 86 -7.47 -28.40 -6.28
CA SER A 86 -8.48 -29.23 -6.92
C SER A 86 -8.23 -29.19 -8.43
N SER A 87 -7.56 -30.25 -8.87
CA SER A 87 -7.64 -30.82 -10.21
C SER A 87 -7.10 -29.96 -11.34
N ALA A 88 -5.80 -30.14 -11.62
CA ALA A 88 -5.22 -29.86 -12.91
C ALA A 88 -5.92 -30.68 -13.99
N THR A 89 -6.69 -30.02 -14.85
CA THR A 89 -6.99 -30.52 -16.20
C THR A 89 -6.14 -29.71 -17.17
N LEU A 90 -5.04 -30.31 -17.62
CA LEU A 90 -4.23 -29.84 -18.74
C LEU A 90 -5.08 -29.91 -20.02
N ALA A 91 -5.33 -28.77 -20.65
CA ALA A 91 -5.63 -28.72 -22.08
C ALA A 91 -5.22 -27.35 -22.67
N ASN A 92 -4.37 -27.42 -23.70
CA ASN A 92 -3.90 -26.33 -24.56
C ASN A 92 -2.97 -25.27 -23.94
N GLY A 93 -1.68 -25.58 -24.03
CA GLY A 93 -0.59 -24.66 -23.75
C GLY A 93 -0.63 -23.42 -24.64
N ARG A 94 -0.74 -22.26 -24.00
CA ARG A 94 -0.03 -21.02 -24.37
C ARG A 94 -0.13 -20.01 -23.22
N VAL A 95 0.75 -20.11 -22.23
CA VAL A 95 0.93 -19.02 -21.26
C VAL A 95 1.84 -17.98 -21.92
N ARG A 96 1.25 -16.91 -22.46
CA ARG A 96 2.02 -15.68 -22.74
C ARG A 96 2.26 -15.00 -21.40
N SER A 97 3.43 -15.25 -20.80
CA SER A 97 3.98 -14.39 -19.78
C SER A 97 4.38 -13.08 -20.45
N HIS A 98 3.53 -12.06 -20.33
CA HIS A 98 4.02 -10.70 -20.47
C HIS A 98 4.88 -10.41 -19.25
N THR A 99 6.18 -10.62 -19.41
CA THR A 99 7.24 -10.01 -18.60
C THR A 99 6.95 -8.53 -18.47
N CYS A 100 6.59 -8.08 -17.27
CA CYS A 100 6.76 -6.69 -16.89
C CYS A 100 8.17 -6.60 -16.26
N GLN A 101 9.12 -6.17 -17.07
CA GLN A 101 10.47 -5.86 -16.66
C GLN A 101 10.48 -4.51 -15.94
N ARG A 102 11.06 -4.52 -14.73
CA ARG A 102 11.70 -3.43 -13.96
C ARG A 102 10.85 -2.23 -13.56
#